data_AF-A0A972ABS6-F1
#
_entry.id   AF-A0A972ABS6-F1
#
_cell.length_a   1.000
_cell.length_b   1.000
_cell.length_c   1.000
_cell.angle_alpha   90.00
_cell.angle_beta   90.00
_cell.angle_gamma   90.00
#
_symmetry.space_group_name_H-M   'P 1'
#
loop_
_entity.id
_entity.type
_entity.pdbx_description
1 polymer ?
#
loop_
_entity_poly.entity_id
_entity_poly.type
_entity_poly.pdbx_seq_one_letter_code
_entity_poly.pdbx_strand_id
1 'polypeptide(L)'
;ENKPPVQTSPLPTDPPETLDSEMPVTVIDGYDYVGYLSVPKLELMLPVMAEWDYARLKIAPCRQFGSTRTDDLVIAAHNYKNHFGYLSKLEAGDTVIFTDMDGIENIYEVDYWDTLASIEVEAVQNSGYDLVLYTCTYGGKSRVAVFCNRQKTAVDRPD
;
A
#
# COMPACT_ATOMS: atom_id res chain seq x y z
N GLU A 1 -57.78 -11.55 -27.87
CA GLU A 1 -57.37 -12.52 -26.84
C GLU A 1 -56.16 -12.01 -26.06
N ASN A 2 -56.19 -12.13 -24.74
CA ASN A 2 -55.19 -11.66 -23.79
C ASN A 2 -53.98 -12.61 -23.75
N LYS A 3 -52.78 -12.13 -24.10
CA LYS A 3 -51.50 -12.79 -23.84
C LYS A 3 -50.99 -12.35 -22.45
N PRO A 4 -50.63 -13.26 -21.53
CA PRO A 4 -50.15 -12.85 -20.22
C PRO A 4 -48.77 -12.16 -20.32
N PRO A 5 -48.46 -11.20 -19.42
CA PRO A 5 -47.17 -10.52 -19.41
C PRO A 5 -46.06 -11.49 -18.99
N VAL A 6 -44.98 -11.51 -19.77
CA VAL A 6 -43.74 -12.23 -19.43
C VAL A 6 -43.11 -11.52 -18.24
N GLN A 7 -43.03 -12.23 -17.11
CA GLN A 7 -42.33 -11.78 -15.92
C GLN A 7 -40.83 -11.70 -16.22
N THR A 8 -40.27 -10.50 -16.14
CA THR A 8 -38.82 -10.28 -16.05
C THR A 8 -38.33 -10.77 -14.70
N SER A 9 -37.63 -11.91 -14.68
CA SER A 9 -36.83 -12.34 -13.55
C SER A 9 -35.63 -11.39 -13.37
N PRO A 10 -35.27 -10.97 -12.15
CA PRO A 10 -34.06 -10.19 -11.94
C PRO A 10 -32.81 -11.04 -12.18
N LEU A 11 -31.79 -10.44 -12.80
CA LEU A 11 -30.42 -10.94 -12.91
C LEU A 11 -29.90 -11.31 -11.51
N PRO A 12 -29.11 -12.39 -11.34
CA PRO A 12 -28.53 -12.70 -10.04
C PRO A 12 -27.55 -11.58 -9.67
N THR A 13 -27.88 -10.84 -8.62
CA THR A 13 -26.94 -9.94 -7.95
C THR A 13 -25.96 -10.83 -7.20
N ASP A 14 -24.72 -10.90 -7.67
CA ASP A 14 -23.65 -11.53 -6.90
C ASP A 14 -23.59 -10.90 -5.50
N PRO A 15 -23.35 -11.69 -4.43
CA PRO A 15 -23.13 -11.13 -3.10
C PRO A 15 -21.95 -10.14 -3.16
N PRO A 16 -21.90 -9.12 -2.29
CA PRO A 16 -20.69 -8.34 -2.14
C PRO A 16 -19.55 -9.29 -1.81
N GLU A 17 -18.53 -9.36 -2.68
CA GLU A 17 -17.34 -10.17 -2.45
C GLU A 17 -16.76 -9.76 -1.10
N THR A 18 -16.83 -10.67 -0.13
CA THR A 18 -16.11 -10.50 1.12
C THR A 18 -14.63 -10.50 0.77
N LEU A 19 -13.94 -9.40 1.04
CA LEU A 19 -12.52 -9.28 0.76
C LEU A 19 -11.78 -10.47 1.38
N ASP A 20 -10.92 -11.12 0.59
CA ASP A 20 -10.01 -12.12 1.12
C ASP A 20 -9.13 -11.47 2.19
N SER A 21 -8.83 -12.24 3.23
CA SER A 21 -7.98 -11.80 4.34
C SER A 21 -6.53 -11.61 3.89
N GLU A 22 -6.13 -12.25 2.80
CA GLU A 22 -4.83 -12.02 2.16
C GLU A 22 -4.93 -10.98 1.02
N MET A 23 -3.83 -10.27 0.77
CA MET A 23 -3.76 -9.36 -0.37
C MET A 23 -3.61 -10.14 -1.69
N PRO A 24 -4.29 -9.72 -2.76
CA PRO A 24 -4.18 -10.38 -4.06
C PRO A 24 -2.75 -10.26 -4.61
N VAL A 25 -2.30 -11.30 -5.32
CA VAL A 25 -0.97 -11.39 -5.91
C VAL A 25 -1.06 -11.66 -7.41
N THR A 26 -0.27 -10.95 -8.20
CA THR A 26 -0.11 -11.20 -9.64
C THR A 26 1.36 -11.39 -9.99
N VAL A 27 1.65 -12.40 -10.82
CA VAL A 27 3.00 -12.68 -11.34
C VAL A 27 3.28 -11.80 -12.57
N ILE A 28 4.30 -10.95 -12.49
CA ILE A 28 4.78 -10.10 -13.59
C ILE A 28 6.28 -10.32 -13.74
N ASP A 29 6.73 -10.72 -14.93
CA ASP A 29 8.14 -11.00 -15.25
C ASP A 29 8.84 -11.95 -14.25
N GLY A 30 8.09 -12.92 -13.72
CA GLY A 30 8.59 -13.91 -12.77
C GLY A 30 8.66 -13.45 -11.31
N TYR A 31 8.09 -12.29 -10.98
CA TYR A 31 7.96 -11.80 -9.61
C TYR A 31 6.51 -11.63 -9.21
N ASP A 32 6.23 -11.90 -7.94
CA ASP A 32 4.93 -11.71 -7.31
C ASP A 32 4.77 -10.26 -6.87
N TYR A 33 3.69 -9.60 -7.31
CA TYR A 33 3.35 -8.24 -6.94
C TYR A 33 1.99 -8.17 -6.24
N VAL A 34 1.88 -7.31 -5.24
CA VAL A 34 0.67 -7.11 -4.43
C VAL A 34 -0.10 -5.84 -4.77
N GLY A 35 0.47 -4.95 -5.57
CA GLY A 35 -0.18 -3.71 -5.97
C GLY A 35 0.77 -2.65 -6.50
N TYR A 36 0.29 -1.41 -6.51
CA TYR A 36 1.01 -0.22 -6.93
C TYR A 36 0.93 0.84 -5.85
N LEU A 37 2.05 1.50 -5.59
CA LEU A 37 2.15 2.64 -4.70
C LEU A 37 2.28 3.93 -5.52
N SER A 38 1.35 4.86 -5.32
CA SER A 38 1.42 6.21 -5.86
C SER A 38 1.72 7.23 -4.76
N VAL A 39 2.68 8.11 -5.03
CA VAL A 39 3.04 9.25 -4.16
C VAL A 39 3.06 10.51 -5.03
N PRO A 40 1.91 11.18 -5.22
CA PRO A 40 1.77 12.26 -6.21
C PRO A 40 2.77 13.41 -6.03
N LYS A 41 3.04 13.84 -4.80
CA LYS A 41 4.00 14.93 -4.52
C LYS A 41 5.43 14.61 -4.97
N LEU A 42 5.78 13.33 -5.01
CA LEU A 42 7.09 12.87 -5.48
C LEU A 42 7.07 12.43 -6.95
N GLU A 43 5.92 12.51 -7.63
CA GLU A 43 5.70 12.03 -8.99
C GLU A 43 6.06 10.53 -9.14
N LEU A 44 5.78 9.73 -8.10
CA LEU A 44 6.06 8.30 -8.07
C LEU A 44 4.80 7.47 -8.31
N MET A 45 4.96 6.45 -9.14
CA MET A 45 4.03 5.33 -9.29
C MET A 45 4.87 4.08 -9.47
N LEU A 46 4.89 3.21 -8.45
CA LEU A 46 5.83 2.10 -8.36
C LEU A 46 5.09 0.79 -8.09
N PRO A 47 5.39 -0.31 -8.80
CA PRO A 47 4.83 -1.61 -8.46
C PRO A 47 5.44 -2.10 -7.14
N VAL A 48 4.67 -2.81 -6.32
CA VAL A 48 5.11 -3.32 -5.02
C VAL A 48 5.16 -4.84 -5.04
N MET A 49 6.34 -5.41 -4.83
CA MET A 49 6.53 -6.86 -4.75
C MET A 49 5.98 -7.43 -3.45
N ALA A 50 5.45 -8.66 -3.51
CA ALA A 50 4.85 -9.38 -2.38
C ALA A 50 5.86 -9.75 -1.30
N GLU A 51 7.08 -10.05 -1.73
CA GLU A 51 8.21 -10.46 -0.90
C GLU A 51 9.40 -9.51 -1.07
N TRP A 52 10.26 -9.46 -0.05
CA TRP A 52 11.44 -8.63 -0.04
C TRP A 52 12.72 -9.46 0.04
N ASP A 53 13.73 -9.04 -0.71
CA ASP A 53 15.14 -9.37 -0.49
C ASP A 53 16.01 -8.26 -1.10
N TYR A 54 17.33 -8.32 -0.88
CA TYR A 54 18.26 -7.31 -1.39
C TYR A 54 18.37 -7.24 -2.92
N ALA A 55 18.02 -8.31 -3.65
CA ALA A 55 18.00 -8.30 -5.12
C ALA A 55 16.70 -7.65 -5.63
N ARG A 56 15.56 -7.99 -5.04
CA ARG A 56 14.23 -7.44 -5.34
C ARG A 56 14.12 -5.95 -5.07
N LEU A 57 14.71 -5.47 -3.97
CA LEU A 57 14.74 -4.04 -3.63
C LEU A 57 15.46 -3.16 -4.67
N LYS A 58 16.29 -3.76 -5.55
CA LYS A 58 16.91 -3.08 -6.70
C LYS A 58 15.97 -2.89 -7.89
N ILE A 59 14.89 -3.64 -7.91
CA ILE A 59 13.92 -3.69 -9.01
C ILE A 59 12.71 -2.82 -8.66
N ALA A 60 12.16 -3.01 -7.46
CA ALA A 60 10.93 -2.36 -7.02
C ALA A 60 10.88 -2.25 -5.48
N PRO A 61 10.02 -1.38 -4.93
CA PRO A 61 9.58 -1.50 -3.55
C PRO A 61 9.01 -2.88 -3.23
N CYS A 62 9.21 -3.36 -2.01
CA CYS A 62 8.70 -4.63 -1.52
C CYS A 62 7.85 -4.43 -0.26
N ARG A 63 6.76 -5.18 -0.16
CA ARG A 63 6.09 -5.40 1.12
C ARG A 63 7.03 -6.15 2.05
N GLN A 64 7.26 -5.61 3.24
CA GLN A 64 8.07 -6.26 4.27
C GLN A 64 7.21 -6.91 5.35
N PHE A 65 6.18 -6.20 5.81
CA PHE A 65 5.27 -6.66 6.86
C PHE A 65 3.84 -6.20 6.57
N GLY A 66 2.89 -6.83 7.26
CA GLY A 66 1.50 -6.39 7.30
C GLY A 66 0.77 -6.44 5.97
N SER A 67 -0.40 -5.82 5.94
CA SER A 67 -1.26 -5.78 4.77
C SER A 67 -2.22 -4.59 4.80
N THR A 68 -2.83 -4.28 3.67
CA THR A 68 -3.95 -3.33 3.63
C THR A 68 -5.21 -3.88 4.30
N ARG A 69 -5.29 -5.16 4.64
CA ARG A 69 -6.44 -5.78 5.35
C ARG A 69 -6.31 -5.68 6.86
N THR A 70 -5.08 -5.51 7.36
CA THR A 70 -4.74 -5.51 8.79
C THR A 70 -4.29 -4.15 9.30
N ASP A 71 -4.26 -3.13 8.44
CA ASP A 71 -3.88 -1.75 8.79
C ASP A 71 -2.51 -1.67 9.51
N ASP A 72 -1.53 -2.37 8.96
CA ASP A 72 -0.15 -2.42 9.47
C ASP A 72 0.88 -2.60 8.34
N LEU A 73 0.56 -2.13 7.13
CA LEU A 73 1.36 -2.37 5.93
C LEU A 73 2.71 -1.65 6.02
N VAL A 74 3.81 -2.39 5.82
CA VAL A 74 5.16 -1.82 5.76
C VAL A 74 5.79 -2.09 4.41
N ILE A 75 6.20 -1.03 3.70
CA ILE A 75 6.85 -1.11 2.39
C ILE A 75 8.26 -0.55 2.46
N ALA A 76 9.22 -1.37 2.05
CA ALA A 76 10.63 -1.02 1.98
C ALA A 76 11.04 -0.79 0.53
N ALA A 77 11.91 0.19 0.27
CA ALA A 77 12.55 0.36 -1.03
C ALA A 77 13.99 0.86 -0.89
N HIS A 78 14.74 0.85 -1.99
CA HIS A 78 16.01 1.54 -2.07
C HIS A 78 15.85 3.06 -2.11
N ASN A 79 16.92 3.78 -1.76
CA ASN A 79 16.97 5.25 -1.73
C ASN A 79 17.23 5.89 -3.10
N TYR A 80 16.94 5.17 -4.18
CA TYR A 80 17.10 5.71 -5.52
C TYR A 80 16.11 6.84 -5.76
N LYS A 81 16.47 7.77 -6.65
CA LYS A 81 15.60 8.91 -7.00
C LYS A 81 14.24 8.49 -7.57
N ASN A 82 14.22 7.37 -8.29
CA ASN A 82 13.02 6.73 -8.83
C ASN A 82 12.39 5.70 -7.87
N HIS A 83 12.86 5.65 -6.62
CA HIS A 83 12.29 4.88 -5.53
C HIS A 83 12.06 5.84 -4.35
N PHE A 84 12.52 5.49 -3.14
CA PHE A 84 12.23 6.24 -1.91
C PHE A 84 13.29 7.28 -1.55
N GLY A 85 14.17 7.64 -2.49
CA GLY A 85 15.25 8.60 -2.26
C GLY A 85 14.80 10.01 -1.85
N TYR A 86 13.51 10.34 -2.01
CA TYR A 86 12.93 11.64 -1.67
C TYR A 86 11.79 11.58 -0.65
N LEU A 87 11.65 10.49 0.10
CA LEU A 87 10.62 10.38 1.14
C LEU A 87 10.63 11.54 2.15
N SER A 88 11.81 12.07 2.50
CA SER A 88 11.95 13.21 3.42
C SER A 88 11.43 14.55 2.87
N LYS A 89 10.92 14.59 1.64
CA LYS A 89 10.21 15.76 1.07
C LYS A 89 8.70 15.70 1.29
N LEU A 90 8.20 14.59 1.82
CA LEU A 90 6.82 14.49 2.28
C LEU A 90 6.63 15.30 3.55
N GLU A 91 5.44 15.81 3.74
CA GLU A 91 4.98 16.63 4.84
C GLU A 91 3.62 16.12 5.31
N ALA A 92 3.23 16.48 6.53
CA ALA A 92 1.92 16.14 7.06
C ALA A 92 0.80 16.60 6.10
N GLY A 93 -0.17 15.72 5.83
CA GLY A 93 -1.27 15.99 4.90
C GLY A 93 -1.03 15.55 3.46
N ASP A 94 0.20 15.14 3.09
CA ASP A 94 0.45 14.63 1.74
C ASP A 94 -0.21 13.27 1.53
N THR A 95 -0.72 13.04 0.32
CA THR A 95 -1.42 11.81 -0.03
C THR A 95 -0.45 10.72 -0.47
N VAL A 96 -0.71 9.49 0.00
CA VAL A 96 -0.10 8.25 -0.47
C VAL A 96 -1.23 7.29 -0.83
N ILE A 97 -1.15 6.62 -1.98
CA ILE A 97 -2.21 5.73 -2.46
C ILE A 97 -1.60 4.36 -2.70
N PHE A 98 -2.21 3.31 -2.15
CA PHE A 98 -1.90 1.94 -2.49
C PHE A 98 -3.10 1.28 -3.17
N THR A 99 -2.91 0.82 -4.41
CA THR A 99 -3.91 0.07 -5.16
C THR A 99 -3.48 -1.38 -5.24
N ASP A 100 -4.25 -2.31 -4.70
CA ASP A 100 -3.93 -3.74 -4.79
C ASP A 100 -4.22 -4.33 -6.18
N MET A 101 -3.89 -5.61 -6.37
CA MET A 101 -4.08 -6.29 -7.66
C MET A 101 -5.53 -6.53 -8.06
N ASP A 102 -6.49 -6.41 -7.14
CA ASP A 102 -7.92 -6.45 -7.45
C ASP A 102 -8.45 -5.04 -7.80
N GLY A 103 -7.60 -4.02 -7.75
CA GLY A 103 -7.95 -2.63 -8.04
C GLY A 103 -8.52 -1.89 -6.82
N ILE A 104 -8.42 -2.44 -5.61
CA ILE A 104 -8.92 -1.79 -4.40
C ILE A 104 -7.93 -0.72 -3.99
N GLU A 105 -8.41 0.53 -4.01
CA GLU A 105 -7.64 1.71 -3.66
C GLU A 105 -7.72 1.99 -2.15
N ASN A 106 -6.56 2.12 -1.51
CA ASN A 106 -6.40 2.52 -0.12
C ASN A 106 -5.67 3.85 -0.11
N ILE A 107 -6.35 4.89 0.39
CA ILE A 107 -5.82 6.25 0.44
C ILE A 107 -5.29 6.51 1.85
N TYR A 108 -4.07 7.02 1.93
CA TYR A 108 -3.38 7.35 3.17
C TYR A 108 -2.96 8.81 3.16
N GLU A 109 -2.85 9.37 4.35
CA GLU A 109 -2.34 10.71 4.61
C GLU A 109 -1.08 10.60 5.46
N VAL A 110 -0.02 11.28 5.04
CA VAL A 110 1.23 11.37 5.79
C VAL A 110 0.95 12.13 7.09
N ASP A 111 1.38 11.55 8.22
CA ASP A 111 1.38 12.22 9.52
C ASP A 111 2.71 12.94 9.72
N TYR A 112 3.82 12.19 9.68
CA TYR A 112 5.17 12.75 9.70
C TYR A 112 6.18 11.81 9.06
N TRP A 113 7.41 12.29 8.91
CA TRP A 113 8.56 11.47 8.58
C TRP A 113 9.67 11.68 9.60
N ASP A 114 10.49 10.65 9.80
CA ASP A 114 11.63 10.71 10.71
C ASP A 114 12.83 9.89 10.21
N THR A 115 13.99 10.09 10.82
CA THR A 115 15.20 9.31 10.61
C THR A 115 15.44 8.34 11.76
N LEU A 116 15.23 7.06 11.51
CA LEU A 116 15.41 5.97 12.47
C LEU A 116 16.84 5.39 12.41
N ALA A 117 17.30 4.79 13.51
CA ALA A 117 18.51 3.98 13.49
C ALA A 117 18.31 2.68 12.70
N SER A 118 19.36 2.15 12.08
CA SER A 118 19.23 1.00 11.15
C SER A 118 18.69 -0.29 11.79
N ILE A 119 18.80 -0.42 13.13
CA ILE A 119 18.36 -1.58 13.93
C ILE A 119 16.91 -1.48 14.41
N GLU A 120 16.23 -0.35 14.22
CA GLU A 120 14.87 -0.10 14.75
C GLU A 120 13.78 -0.66 13.84
N VAL A 121 13.85 -1.96 13.54
CA VAL A 121 12.82 -2.65 12.73
C VAL A 121 11.47 -2.70 13.46
N GLU A 122 11.49 -2.82 14.79
CA GLU A 122 10.26 -2.78 15.60
C GLU A 122 9.54 -1.43 15.51
N ALA A 123 10.29 -0.33 15.35
CA ALA A 123 9.71 1.01 15.26
C ALA A 123 8.87 1.21 13.99
N VAL A 124 9.14 0.45 12.92
CA VAL A 124 8.31 0.46 11.70
C VAL A 124 7.18 -0.57 11.79
N GLN A 125 7.45 -1.79 12.29
CA GLN A 125 6.48 -2.87 12.32
C GLN A 125 5.36 -2.64 13.35
N ASN A 126 5.69 -2.11 14.53
CA ASN A 126 4.74 -1.91 15.62
C ASN A 126 4.49 -0.41 15.87
N SER A 127 4.53 0.38 14.79
CA SER A 127 4.39 1.84 14.85
C SER A 127 2.97 2.29 15.21
N GLY A 128 1.97 1.44 14.99
CA GLY A 128 0.55 1.77 15.13
C GLY A 128 -0.02 2.56 13.95
N TYR A 129 0.74 2.70 12.86
CA TYR A 129 0.31 3.37 11.62
C TYR A 129 -0.14 2.35 10.57
N ASP A 130 -1.18 2.72 9.83
CA ASP A 130 -1.82 1.87 8.82
C ASP A 130 -0.90 1.61 7.60
N LEU A 131 0.04 2.53 7.36
CA LEU A 131 1.09 2.39 6.35
C LEU A 131 2.41 3.05 6.81
N VAL A 132 3.51 2.32 6.65
CA VAL A 132 4.87 2.86 6.79
C VAL A 132 5.68 2.64 5.52
N LEU A 133 6.22 3.74 4.96
CA LEU A 133 7.17 3.70 3.85
C LEU A 133 8.57 3.99 4.37
N TYR A 134 9.57 3.17 4.05
CA TYR A 134 10.91 3.48 4.50
C TYR A 134 12.03 3.04 3.54
N THR A 135 13.17 3.72 3.65
CA THR A 135 14.40 3.41 2.92
C THR A 135 15.64 3.58 3.81
N CYS A 136 16.73 2.88 3.49
CA CYS A 136 18.04 3.19 4.07
C CYS A 136 18.55 4.57 3.63
N THR A 137 19.31 5.26 4.47
CA THR A 137 20.09 6.46 4.08
C THR A 137 21.38 6.07 3.35
N TYR A 138 22.02 7.05 2.71
CA TYR A 138 23.30 6.84 2.04
C TYR A 138 24.36 6.32 3.03
N GLY A 139 24.89 5.12 2.77
CA GLY A 139 25.83 4.43 3.66
C GLY A 139 25.20 3.48 4.69
N GLY A 140 23.87 3.29 4.68
CA GLY A 140 23.16 2.24 5.44
C GLY A 140 23.13 2.43 6.96
N LYS A 141 23.48 3.62 7.45
CA LYS A 141 23.61 3.90 8.89
C LYS A 141 22.30 4.27 9.57
N SER A 142 21.35 4.81 8.81
CA SER A 142 20.02 5.17 9.29
C SER A 142 18.97 4.85 8.24
N ARG A 143 17.69 5.04 8.56
CA ARG A 143 16.56 4.86 7.65
C ARG A 143 15.71 6.12 7.67
N VAL A 144 15.19 6.53 6.53
CA VAL A 144 14.10 7.51 6.46
C VAL A 144 12.81 6.72 6.45
N ALA A 145 11.91 7.00 7.40
CA ALA A 145 10.59 6.39 7.50
C ALA A 145 9.51 7.47 7.43
N VAL A 146 8.41 7.16 6.77
CA VAL A 146 7.22 8.01 6.64
C VAL A 146 6.06 7.21 7.19
N PHE A 147 5.34 7.81 8.14
CA PHE A 147 4.23 7.19 8.85
C PHE A 147 2.93 7.80 8.34
N CYS A 148 1.99 6.95 7.92
CA CYS A 148 0.76 7.37 7.27
C CYS A 148 -0.46 6.72 7.94
N ASN A 149 -1.54 7.50 8.06
CA ASN A 149 -2.84 7.00 8.52
C ASN A 149 -3.75 6.80 7.31
N ARG A 150 -4.52 5.73 7.29
CA ARG A 150 -5.55 5.49 6.28
C ARG A 150 -6.64 6.54 6.42
N GLN A 151 -7.00 7.15 5.30
CA GLN A 151 -8.18 7.99 5.25
C GLN A 151 -9.41 7.08 5.34
N LYS A 152 -10.14 7.22 6.43
CA LYS A 152 -11.40 6.48 6.60
C LYS A 152 -12.41 6.97 5.58
N THR A 153 -12.88 6.07 4.73
CA THR A 153 -14.00 6.35 3.84
C THR A 153 -15.27 6.49 4.68
N ALA A 154 -16.31 7.14 4.15
CA ALA A 154 -17.59 7.32 4.85
C ALA A 154 -18.24 5.99 5.28
N VAL A 155 -17.83 4.86 4.69
CA VAL A 155 -18.29 3.50 5.00
C VAL A 155 -17.69 2.96 6.32
N ASP A 156 -16.53 3.48 6.76
CA ASP A 156 -15.81 3.01 7.96
C ASP A 156 -16.13 3.82 9.23
N ARG A 157 -17.07 4.76 9.15
CA ARG A 157 -17.48 5.58 10.29
C ARG A 157 -18.75 4.97 10.90
N PRO A 158 -18.70 4.33 12.09
CA PRO A 158 -19.92 3.92 12.76
C PRO A 158 -20.68 5.19 13.19
N ASP A 159 -21.94 5.28 12.81
CA ASP A 159 -22.89 6.28 13.29
C ASP A 159 -23.04 6.24 14.82
#